data_AF-A0A947CRJ5-F1
#
_entry.id   AF-A0A947CRJ5-F1
#
_cell.length_a   1.000
_cell.length_b   1.000
_cell.length_c   1.000
_cell.angle_alpha   90.00
_cell.angle_beta   90.00
_cell.angle_gamma   90.00
#
_symmetry.space_group_name_H-M   'P 1'
#
loop_
_entity.id
_entity.type
_entity.pdbx_description
1 polymer ?
#
loop_
_entity_poly.entity_id
_entity_poly.type
_entity_poly.pdbx_seq_one_letter_code
_entity_poly.pdbx_strand_id
1 'polypeptide(L)'
;MSNLIELANWKINWRITETAGIQIFLCDYKGSRVVWEASLPYVTIDHQRQDVDLDDESTEAHGPFWMPLGGRSLAGPVRTNTFKGGFEIAADFVTGPFQYTQLWRFHEDGRFAPWLTIHGGGVHDEHTYHPHWRFDFDVDGALDDALEHYEDGRWNRVADEGWLPATEQDDDGGVWRQVDFGSGHAVTIRPHSWEDAELFALRYHPGEAPPYSPRAEAGSQPFPAAYVGSEGLDGQDVTLWYVAHVHYDSAFPFTAGPWVRVTQD
;
A
#
# COMPACT_ATOMS: atom_id res chain seq x y z
N MET A 1 -4.65 22.33 -0.14
CA MET A 1 -5.08 22.47 1.28
C MET A 1 -4.96 21.10 1.91
N SER A 2 -4.21 20.96 2.99
CA SER A 2 -4.10 19.71 3.76
C SER A 2 -5.20 19.67 4.82
N ASN A 3 -5.72 18.47 5.09
CA ASN A 3 -6.68 18.24 6.16
C ASN A 3 -5.96 17.60 7.35
N LEU A 4 -6.20 18.08 8.57
CA LEU A 4 -5.58 17.58 9.81
C LEU A 4 -6.61 16.84 10.65
N ILE A 5 -6.25 15.68 11.18
CA ILE A 5 -7.02 14.95 12.20
C ILE A 5 -6.11 14.69 13.40
N GLU A 6 -6.56 15.06 14.59
CA GLU A 6 -5.91 14.76 15.88
C GLU A 6 -6.89 13.96 16.74
N LEU A 7 -6.76 12.64 16.76
CA LEU A 7 -7.70 11.73 17.43
C LEU A 7 -7.06 10.36 17.71
N ALA A 8 -7.47 9.68 18.78
CA ALA A 8 -7.06 8.31 19.10
C ALA A 8 -5.52 8.13 19.18
N ASN A 9 -4.83 9.10 19.79
CA ASN A 9 -3.36 9.18 19.86
C ASN A 9 -2.64 9.43 18.52
N TRP A 10 -3.39 9.63 17.44
CA TRP A 10 -2.84 9.97 16.13
C TRP A 10 -2.94 11.46 15.83
N LYS A 11 -1.95 11.97 15.12
CA LYS A 11 -1.98 13.25 14.44
C LYS A 11 -1.62 13.02 12.98
N ILE A 12 -2.57 13.20 12.07
CA ILE A 12 -2.36 12.87 10.65
C ILE A 12 -2.74 14.05 9.76
N ASN A 13 -1.93 14.28 8.73
CA ASN A 13 -2.34 15.11 7.61
C ASN A 13 -2.76 14.20 6.46
N TRP A 14 -3.81 14.61 5.74
CA TRP A 14 -4.25 13.89 4.55
C TRP A 14 -4.72 14.83 3.45
N ARG A 15 -4.68 14.35 2.21
CA ARG A 15 -5.21 15.03 1.02
C ARG A 15 -5.65 14.02 -0.03
N ILE A 16 -6.52 14.46 -0.94
CA ILE A 16 -6.73 13.75 -2.21
C ILE A 16 -5.65 14.20 -3.20
N THR A 17 -5.07 13.23 -3.89
CA THR A 17 -4.07 13.44 -4.93
C THR A 17 -4.67 13.18 -6.31
N GLU A 18 -3.97 13.61 -7.35
CA GLU A 18 -4.41 13.39 -8.75
C GLU A 18 -4.30 11.93 -9.17
N THR A 19 -3.46 11.13 -8.50
CA THR A 19 -3.09 9.78 -8.96
C THR A 19 -3.14 8.69 -7.90
N ALA A 20 -3.11 9.00 -6.59
CA ALA A 20 -3.01 8.01 -5.50
C ALA A 20 -4.14 8.06 -4.44
N GLY A 21 -5.23 8.76 -4.76
CA GLY A 21 -6.42 8.87 -3.95
C GLY A 21 -6.11 9.61 -2.66
N ILE A 22 -6.53 9.04 -1.53
CA ILE A 22 -6.18 9.50 -0.19
C ILE A 22 -4.70 9.21 0.06
N GLN A 23 -3.93 10.28 0.23
CA GLN A 23 -2.57 10.22 0.74
C GLN A 23 -2.56 10.67 2.21
N ILE A 24 -1.86 9.91 3.05
CA ILE A 24 -1.53 10.26 4.43
C ILE A 24 -0.09 10.78 4.45
N PHE A 25 0.18 11.83 5.22
CA PHE A 25 1.52 12.38 5.38
C PHE A 25 1.68 13.05 6.74
N LEU A 26 2.93 13.16 7.20
CA LEU A 26 3.28 13.70 8.52
C LEU A 26 2.38 13.09 9.61
N CYS A 27 2.38 11.76 9.67
CA CYS A 27 1.55 10.96 10.56
C CYS A 27 2.34 10.63 11.83
N ASP A 28 1.88 11.15 12.96
CA ASP A 28 2.48 10.90 14.26
C ASP A 28 1.55 10.02 15.11
N TYR A 29 2.13 9.11 15.88
CA TYR A 29 1.44 8.33 16.92
C TYR A 29 2.10 8.61 18.26
N LYS A 30 1.29 9.00 19.25
CA LYS A 30 1.72 9.43 20.60
C LYS A 30 2.83 10.49 20.61
N GLY A 31 2.92 11.29 19.55
CA GLY A 31 3.87 12.40 19.43
C GLY A 31 5.18 12.08 18.71
N SER A 32 5.43 10.81 18.35
CA SER A 32 6.54 10.42 17.48
C SER A 32 6.07 10.19 16.05
N ARG A 33 6.93 10.55 15.08
CA ARG A 33 6.67 10.30 13.67
C ARG A 33 6.61 8.79 13.42
N VAL A 34 5.65 8.39 12.58
CA VAL A 34 5.51 7.01 12.09
C VAL A 34 5.56 6.98 10.57
N VAL A 35 4.84 7.87 9.90
CA VAL A 35 4.75 7.90 8.43
C VAL A 35 5.08 9.30 7.92
N TRP A 36 6.12 9.43 7.10
CA TRP A 36 6.38 10.64 6.33
C TRP A 36 5.30 10.81 5.25
N GLU A 37 5.10 9.77 4.44
CA GLU A 37 4.11 9.71 3.38
C GLU A 37 3.60 8.28 3.14
N ALA A 38 2.30 8.09 2.92
CA ALA A 38 1.75 6.82 2.47
C ALA A 38 0.56 7.01 1.55
N SER A 39 0.45 6.16 0.52
CA SER A 39 -0.60 6.23 -0.49
C SER A 39 -0.85 4.89 -1.20
N LEU A 40 -1.96 4.79 -1.93
CA LEU A 40 -2.24 3.70 -2.86
C LEU A 40 -2.22 4.27 -4.28
N PRO A 41 -1.06 4.35 -4.93
CA PRO A 41 -0.92 5.04 -6.21
C PRO A 41 -1.64 4.40 -7.37
N TYR A 42 -1.83 3.09 -7.39
CA TYR A 42 -2.56 2.45 -8.46
C TYR A 42 -2.95 1.02 -8.13
N VAL A 43 -3.90 0.53 -8.91
CA VAL A 43 -4.22 -0.89 -9.02
C VAL A 43 -3.84 -1.33 -10.43
N THR A 44 -3.04 -2.39 -10.56
CA THR A 44 -2.93 -3.10 -11.84
C THR A 44 -3.88 -4.29 -11.85
N ILE A 45 -4.39 -4.63 -13.02
CA ILE A 45 -5.33 -5.75 -13.19
C ILE A 45 -4.78 -6.64 -14.28
N ASP A 46 -4.32 -7.83 -13.92
CA ASP A 46 -3.85 -8.82 -14.87
C ASP A 46 -5.00 -9.73 -15.29
N HIS A 47 -5.32 -9.72 -16.58
CA HIS A 47 -6.42 -10.49 -17.17
C HIS A 47 -5.84 -11.76 -17.79
N GLN A 48 -6.22 -12.92 -17.26
CA GLN A 48 -5.65 -14.22 -17.66
C GLN A 48 -6.24 -14.77 -18.96
N ARG A 49 -7.40 -14.26 -19.42
CA ARG A 49 -7.96 -14.57 -20.74
C ARG A 49 -7.43 -13.61 -21.80
N GLN A 50 -6.90 -14.19 -22.87
CA GLN A 50 -6.43 -13.48 -24.06
C GLN A 50 -7.60 -13.10 -24.99
N ASP A 51 -8.69 -13.86 -24.94
CA ASP A 51 -9.87 -13.65 -25.79
C ASP A 51 -11.00 -13.04 -24.95
N VAL A 52 -11.24 -11.74 -25.15
CA VAL A 52 -12.54 -11.16 -24.82
C VAL A 52 -13.34 -11.27 -26.10
N ASP A 53 -14.36 -12.14 -26.14
CA ASP A 53 -15.37 -12.12 -27.19
C ASP A 53 -16.20 -10.83 -27.05
N LEU A 54 -15.60 -9.70 -27.41
CA LEU A 54 -16.31 -8.46 -27.65
C LEU A 54 -16.86 -8.58 -29.07
N ASP A 55 -18.15 -8.91 -29.18
CA ASP A 55 -18.95 -8.60 -30.36
C ASP A 55 -19.01 -7.06 -30.53
N ASP A 56 -17.90 -6.39 -30.87
CA ASP A 56 -17.88 -5.17 -31.69
C ASP A 56 -16.45 -4.66 -31.91
N GLU A 57 -16.25 -4.08 -33.09
CA GLU A 57 -15.04 -3.52 -33.67
C GLU A 57 -14.29 -2.48 -32.80
N SER A 58 -13.64 -2.90 -31.72
CA SER A 58 -12.66 -2.07 -31.02
C SER A 58 -11.31 -2.79 -30.99
N THR A 59 -10.31 -2.15 -31.61
CA THR A 59 -8.93 -2.62 -31.66
C THR A 59 -8.36 -2.83 -30.25
N GLU A 60 -8.17 -4.10 -29.93
CA GLU A 60 -7.20 -4.69 -29.00
C GLU A 60 -6.37 -3.71 -28.15
N ALA A 61 -6.81 -3.49 -26.92
CA ALA A 61 -5.94 -3.03 -25.84
C ALA A 61 -5.90 -4.12 -24.77
N HIS A 62 -5.14 -5.18 -25.06
CA HIS A 62 -4.95 -6.32 -24.15
C HIS A 62 -3.60 -6.15 -23.44
N GLY A 63 -3.66 -5.96 -22.13
CA GLY A 63 -2.50 -5.84 -21.24
C GLY A 63 -2.97 -5.56 -19.82
N PRO A 64 -2.09 -5.59 -18.81
CA PRO A 64 -2.51 -5.24 -17.47
C PRO A 64 -3.11 -3.83 -17.48
N PHE A 65 -4.37 -3.70 -17.06
CA PHE A 65 -5.00 -2.39 -16.96
C PHE A 65 -4.43 -1.68 -15.75
N TRP A 66 -4.15 -0.39 -15.92
CA TRP A 66 -3.66 0.46 -14.85
C TRP A 66 -4.72 1.47 -14.46
N MET A 67 -5.16 1.40 -13.21
CA MET A 67 -6.23 2.22 -12.68
C MET A 67 -5.65 3.22 -11.66
N PRO A 68 -5.37 4.48 -12.06
CA PRO A 68 -5.07 5.52 -11.09
C PRO A 68 -6.32 5.82 -10.26
N LEU A 69 -6.15 5.90 -8.95
CA LEU A 69 -7.20 6.36 -8.04
C LEU A 69 -6.91 7.83 -7.79
N GLY A 70 -7.76 8.76 -8.21
CA GLY A 70 -7.42 10.17 -8.10
C GLY A 70 -8.62 11.09 -8.28
N GLY A 71 -8.35 12.39 -8.36
CA GLY A 71 -9.41 13.40 -8.46
C GLY A 71 -10.40 13.16 -9.61
N ARG A 72 -9.95 12.54 -10.73
CA ARG A 72 -10.81 12.24 -11.89
C ARG A 72 -11.69 11.00 -11.72
N SER A 73 -11.27 10.03 -10.92
CA SER A 73 -12.04 8.80 -10.65
C SER A 73 -12.81 8.90 -9.33
N LEU A 74 -12.60 9.95 -8.52
CA LEU A 74 -13.28 10.16 -7.25
C LEU A 74 -14.81 10.25 -7.44
N ALA A 75 -15.53 9.37 -6.77
CA ALA A 75 -16.99 9.28 -6.79
C ALA A 75 -17.58 9.78 -5.47
N GLY A 76 -17.89 11.08 -5.43
CA GLY A 76 -18.50 11.72 -4.27
C GLY A 76 -17.49 12.29 -3.27
N PRO A 77 -17.95 12.73 -2.09
CA PRO A 77 -17.10 13.36 -1.09
C PRO A 77 -16.26 12.32 -0.34
N VAL A 78 -15.06 12.73 0.08
CA VAL A 78 -14.28 11.98 1.08
C VAL A 78 -15.03 12.01 2.41
N ARG A 79 -15.12 10.86 3.05
CA ARG A 79 -15.81 10.67 4.33
C ARG A 79 -14.79 10.48 5.44
N THR A 80 -15.07 11.07 6.59
CA THR A 80 -14.34 10.82 7.83
C THR A 80 -15.33 10.36 8.89
N ASN A 81 -15.12 9.16 9.44
CA ASN A 81 -15.99 8.59 10.46
C ASN A 81 -15.19 8.25 11.71
N THR A 82 -15.80 8.40 12.87
CA THR A 82 -15.24 7.91 14.13
C THR A 82 -15.93 6.62 14.55
N PHE A 83 -15.20 5.76 15.24
CA PHE A 83 -15.75 4.54 15.84
C PHE A 83 -15.13 4.32 17.23
N LYS A 84 -15.62 3.34 17.97
CA LYS A 84 -15.06 3.02 19.28
C LYS A 84 -13.61 2.57 19.13
N GLY A 85 -12.68 3.37 19.66
CA GLY A 85 -11.25 3.09 19.62
C GLY A 85 -10.54 3.48 18.33
N GLY A 86 -11.10 4.41 17.53
CA GLY A 86 -10.41 4.89 16.33
C GLY A 86 -11.24 5.76 15.40
N PHE A 87 -10.70 5.97 14.19
CA PHE A 87 -11.37 6.70 13.11
C PHE A 87 -10.92 6.18 11.74
N GLU A 88 -11.64 6.56 10.70
CA GLU A 88 -11.34 6.19 9.32
C GLU A 88 -11.53 7.37 8.36
N ILE A 89 -10.78 7.35 7.26
CA ILE A 89 -10.96 8.20 6.09
C ILE A 89 -11.30 7.29 4.92
N ALA A 90 -12.38 7.56 4.20
CA ALA A 90 -12.86 6.74 3.10
C ALA A 90 -13.16 7.57 1.86
N ALA A 91 -12.82 7.05 0.68
CA ALA A 91 -13.19 7.63 -0.61
C ALA A 91 -13.57 6.52 -1.60
N ASP A 92 -14.61 6.75 -2.39
CA ASP A 92 -15.01 5.83 -3.45
C ASP A 92 -14.43 6.30 -4.78
N PHE A 93 -14.05 5.35 -5.63
CA PHE A 93 -13.49 5.62 -6.94
C PHE A 93 -14.17 4.74 -8.00
N VAL A 94 -14.43 5.32 -9.16
CA VAL A 94 -14.98 4.63 -10.33
C VAL A 94 -14.09 4.91 -11.54
N THR A 95 -13.57 3.85 -12.14
CA THR A 95 -12.76 3.91 -13.37
C THR A 95 -13.27 2.85 -14.34
N GLY A 96 -13.99 3.28 -15.38
CA GLY A 96 -14.63 2.35 -16.31
C GLY A 96 -15.62 1.41 -15.58
N PRO A 97 -15.50 0.08 -15.73
CA PRO A 97 -16.36 -0.89 -15.04
C PRO A 97 -15.94 -1.12 -13.57
N PHE A 98 -14.80 -0.61 -13.13
CA PHE A 98 -14.23 -0.91 -11.82
C PHE A 98 -14.68 0.10 -10.76
N GLN A 99 -15.02 -0.42 -9.58
CA GLN A 99 -15.47 0.35 -8.43
C GLN A 99 -14.67 -0.03 -7.19
N TYR A 100 -14.15 0.99 -6.51
CA TYR A 100 -13.28 0.81 -5.36
C TYR A 100 -13.72 1.71 -4.19
N THR A 101 -13.52 1.25 -2.97
CA THR A 101 -13.49 2.10 -1.77
C THR A 101 -12.10 2.03 -1.17
N GLN A 102 -11.36 3.13 -1.22
CA GLN A 102 -10.10 3.28 -0.49
C GLN A 102 -10.40 3.71 0.95
N LEU A 103 -9.77 3.07 1.92
CA LEU A 103 -9.94 3.32 3.34
C LEU A 103 -8.58 3.47 4.02
N TRP A 104 -8.46 4.44 4.92
CA TRP A 104 -7.38 4.51 5.90
C TRP A 104 -7.99 4.49 7.29
N ARG A 105 -7.80 3.40 8.02
CA ARG A 105 -8.36 3.21 9.36
C ARG A 105 -7.27 3.27 10.41
N PHE A 106 -7.48 4.05 11.47
CA PHE A 106 -6.53 4.24 12.56
C PHE A 106 -7.17 3.85 13.88
N HIS A 107 -6.43 3.11 14.71
CA HIS A 107 -6.88 2.57 15.99
C HIS A 107 -6.08 3.18 17.14
N GLU A 108 -6.73 3.35 18.29
CA GLU A 108 -6.15 3.95 19.49
C GLU A 108 -4.93 3.21 20.06
N ASP A 109 -4.79 1.93 19.71
CA ASP A 109 -3.74 1.02 20.14
C ASP A 109 -2.50 1.03 19.22
N GLY A 110 -2.45 1.92 18.24
CA GLY A 110 -1.29 2.07 17.34
C GLY A 110 -1.38 1.21 16.10
N ARG A 111 -2.49 0.50 15.87
CA ARG A 111 -2.75 -0.14 14.58
C ARG A 111 -3.33 0.85 13.57
N PHE A 112 -2.95 0.70 12.32
CA PHE A 112 -3.68 1.30 11.20
C PHE A 112 -3.77 0.33 10.02
N ALA A 113 -4.73 0.56 9.15
CA ALA A 113 -5.06 -0.32 8.04
C ALA A 113 -5.37 0.51 6.78
N PRO A 114 -4.44 0.55 5.82
CA PRO A 114 -4.70 1.10 4.49
C PRO A 114 -5.33 0.01 3.62
N TRP A 115 -6.63 0.12 3.40
CA TRP A 115 -7.40 -0.89 2.69
C TRP A 115 -7.97 -0.39 1.38
N LEU A 116 -8.19 -1.34 0.47
CA LEU A 116 -8.95 -1.16 -0.74
C LEU A 116 -10.05 -2.22 -0.79
N THR A 117 -11.30 -1.79 -0.77
CA THR A 117 -12.43 -2.67 -1.09
C THR A 117 -12.72 -2.61 -2.58
N ILE A 118 -12.70 -3.75 -3.24
CA ILE A 118 -12.99 -3.93 -4.66
C ILE A 118 -14.42 -4.46 -4.75
N HIS A 119 -15.33 -3.74 -5.42
CA HIS A 119 -16.77 -4.05 -5.37
C HIS A 119 -17.30 -4.91 -6.51
N GLY A 120 -16.56 -5.08 -7.61
CA GLY A 120 -17.04 -5.77 -8.80
C GLY A 120 -16.02 -6.73 -9.38
N GLY A 121 -16.51 -7.76 -10.06
CA GLY A 121 -15.72 -8.79 -10.73
C GLY A 121 -15.02 -8.36 -12.02
N GLY A 122 -14.77 -7.07 -12.20
CA GLY A 122 -14.09 -6.55 -13.39
C GLY A 122 -14.82 -6.85 -14.70
N VAL A 123 -14.05 -7.15 -15.74
CA VAL A 123 -14.53 -7.37 -17.12
C VAL A 123 -14.86 -8.86 -17.39
N HIS A 124 -14.19 -9.80 -16.72
CA HIS A 124 -14.41 -11.25 -16.87
C HIS A 124 -13.94 -12.04 -15.66
N ASP A 125 -14.35 -13.30 -15.52
CA ASP A 125 -14.16 -14.13 -14.32
C ASP A 125 -12.72 -14.69 -14.09
N GLU A 126 -11.70 -14.16 -14.77
CA GLU A 126 -10.31 -14.69 -14.71
C GLU A 126 -9.28 -13.56 -14.70
N HIS A 127 -9.17 -12.85 -13.58
CA HIS A 127 -8.20 -11.76 -13.43
C HIS A 127 -7.68 -11.68 -11.99
N THR A 128 -6.56 -11.00 -11.82
CA THR A 128 -5.98 -10.70 -10.51
C THR A 128 -5.84 -9.19 -10.37
N TYR A 129 -6.33 -8.64 -9.26
CA TYR A 129 -6.04 -7.26 -8.90
C TYR A 129 -4.74 -7.22 -8.09
N HIS A 130 -3.90 -6.24 -8.42
CA HIS A 130 -2.70 -5.93 -7.67
C HIS A 130 -2.76 -4.47 -7.21
N PRO A 131 -3.39 -4.19 -6.05
CA PRO A 131 -3.28 -2.87 -5.45
C PRO A 131 -1.88 -2.68 -4.89
N HIS A 132 -1.28 -1.54 -5.21
CA HIS A 132 0.08 -1.19 -4.78
C HIS A 132 -0.01 -0.06 -3.76
N TRP A 133 0.53 -0.26 -2.57
CA TRP A 133 0.70 0.78 -1.56
C TRP A 133 2.16 1.15 -1.45
N ARG A 134 2.44 2.46 -1.38
CA ARG A 134 3.77 2.99 -1.07
C ARG A 134 3.74 3.55 0.34
N PHE A 135 4.70 3.16 1.16
CA PHE A 135 4.95 3.65 2.50
C PHE A 135 6.34 4.24 2.59
N ASP A 136 6.41 5.39 3.22
CA ASP A 136 7.62 6.08 3.62
C ASP A 136 7.49 6.22 5.14
N PHE A 137 8.02 5.22 5.83
CA PHE A 137 7.97 5.15 7.28
C PHE A 137 9.18 5.89 7.83
N ASP A 138 8.91 6.87 8.68
CA ASP A 138 9.92 7.64 9.40
C ASP A 138 9.76 7.30 10.89
N VAL A 139 10.12 6.09 11.31
CA VAL A 139 9.84 5.66 12.69
C VAL A 139 10.76 6.41 13.65
N ASP A 140 10.26 7.45 14.33
CA ASP A 140 11.08 8.36 15.17
C ASP A 140 12.19 9.15 14.42
N GLY A 141 12.21 9.09 13.09
CA GLY A 141 13.18 9.77 12.24
C GLY A 141 13.27 9.09 10.88
N ALA A 142 14.08 9.64 9.98
CA ALA A 142 14.35 9.06 8.64
C ALA A 142 15.70 8.33 8.58
N LEU A 143 16.37 8.17 9.72
CA LEU A 143 17.68 7.54 9.84
C LEU A 143 17.62 6.54 10.97
N ASP A 144 18.67 5.74 11.11
CA ASP A 144 18.71 4.64 12.09
C ASP A 144 17.62 3.58 11.83
N ASP A 145 17.13 3.55 10.59
CA ASP A 145 16.09 2.68 10.11
C ASP A 145 16.62 1.38 9.53
N ALA A 146 15.74 0.40 9.53
CA ALA A 146 16.16 -0.98 9.50
C ALA A 146 15.01 -1.92 9.17
N LEU A 147 15.02 -2.49 7.97
CA LEU A 147 14.01 -3.46 7.57
C LEU A 147 14.40 -4.87 7.99
N GLU A 148 13.43 -5.59 8.54
CA GLU A 148 13.55 -7.01 8.88
C GLU A 148 12.40 -7.81 8.27
N HIS A 149 12.72 -9.02 7.83
CA HIS A 149 11.80 -10.01 7.28
C HIS A 149 11.78 -11.25 8.17
N TYR A 150 10.60 -11.76 8.49
CA TYR A 150 10.45 -12.94 9.32
C TYR A 150 10.61 -14.21 8.49
N GLU A 151 11.63 -15.00 8.82
CA GLU A 151 12.07 -16.17 8.04
C GLU A 151 12.84 -17.12 8.97
N ASP A 152 12.70 -18.43 8.75
CA ASP A 152 13.34 -19.47 9.55
C ASP A 152 13.03 -19.32 11.06
N GLY A 153 11.81 -18.88 11.37
CA GLY A 153 11.34 -18.68 12.75
C GLY A 153 11.99 -17.51 13.51
N ARG A 154 12.57 -16.53 12.81
CA ARG A 154 13.15 -15.32 13.43
C ARG A 154 13.10 -14.10 12.50
N TRP A 155 13.31 -12.92 13.08
CA TRP A 155 13.51 -11.69 12.32
C TRP A 155 14.94 -11.66 11.75
N ASN A 156 15.06 -11.52 10.42
CA ASN A 156 16.32 -11.40 9.72
C ASN A 156 16.44 -10.00 9.09
N ARG A 157 17.59 -9.36 9.23
CA ARG A 157 17.86 -8.03 8.65
C ARG A 157 17.96 -8.10 7.13
N VAL A 158 17.26 -7.20 6.47
CA VAL A 158 17.35 -6.97 5.02
C VAL A 158 18.43 -5.92 4.78
N ALA A 159 19.58 -6.33 4.24
CA ALA A 159 20.74 -5.45 4.11
C ALA A 159 20.65 -4.52 2.90
N ASP A 160 20.10 -5.01 1.79
CA ASP A 160 20.07 -4.35 0.50
C ASP A 160 18.63 -4.27 -0.03
N GLU A 161 18.39 -3.35 -0.96
CA GLU A 161 17.14 -3.26 -1.71
C GLU A 161 16.73 -4.60 -2.31
N GLY A 162 15.42 -4.86 -2.37
CA GLY A 162 14.97 -6.13 -2.91
C GLY A 162 13.48 -6.40 -2.81
N TRP A 163 13.14 -7.57 -3.35
CA TRP A 163 11.82 -8.17 -3.30
C TRP A 163 11.76 -9.20 -2.17
N LEU A 164 10.68 -9.15 -1.38
CA LEU A 164 10.48 -9.94 -0.18
C LEU A 164 9.05 -10.55 -0.20
N PRO A 165 8.89 -11.86 -0.48
CA PRO A 165 7.59 -12.51 -0.48
C PRO A 165 7.07 -12.78 0.94
N ALA A 166 5.75 -12.78 1.16
CA ALA A 166 5.15 -13.17 2.43
C ALA A 166 5.13 -14.70 2.63
N THR A 167 6.26 -15.31 2.98
CA THR A 167 6.37 -16.77 3.11
C THR A 167 6.14 -17.30 4.53
N GLU A 168 6.59 -16.57 5.54
CA GLU A 168 6.47 -16.93 6.95
C GLU A 168 5.99 -15.72 7.77
N GLN A 169 5.42 -15.98 8.95
CA GLN A 169 4.91 -14.95 9.84
C GLN A 169 5.25 -15.29 11.29
N ASP A 170 5.42 -14.27 12.12
CA ASP A 170 5.58 -14.44 13.56
C ASP A 170 4.27 -14.85 14.26
N ASP A 171 4.33 -15.02 15.59
CA ASP A 171 3.17 -15.43 16.40
C ASP A 171 1.98 -14.46 16.34
N ASP A 172 2.23 -13.18 16.04
CA ASP A 172 1.21 -12.13 15.89
C ASP A 172 0.76 -11.96 14.41
N GLY A 173 1.38 -12.69 13.48
CA GLY A 173 1.15 -12.67 12.04
C GLY A 173 1.96 -11.59 11.30
N GLY A 174 2.94 -10.97 11.94
CA GLY A 174 3.86 -10.02 11.32
C GLY A 174 4.83 -10.73 10.36
N VAL A 175 5.01 -10.15 9.17
CA VAL A 175 5.89 -10.71 8.12
C VAL A 175 7.10 -9.81 7.92
N TRP A 176 6.88 -8.50 7.87
CA TRP A 176 7.94 -7.51 7.76
C TRP A 176 7.84 -6.51 8.90
N ARG A 177 8.96 -5.90 9.27
CA ARG A 177 8.94 -4.74 10.15
C ARG A 177 10.08 -3.80 9.82
N GLN A 178 9.81 -2.50 9.91
CA GLN A 178 10.86 -1.48 9.99
C GLN A 178 11.03 -1.09 11.45
N VAL A 179 12.27 -1.10 11.91
CA VAL A 179 12.67 -0.75 13.26
C VAL A 179 13.55 0.48 13.16
N ASP A 180 13.39 1.43 14.06
CA ASP A 180 14.41 2.44 14.33
C ASP A 180 15.28 1.90 15.47
N PHE A 181 16.56 1.62 15.21
CA PHE A 181 17.44 1.03 16.22
C PHE A 181 18.00 2.06 17.21
N GLY A 182 17.83 3.35 16.97
CA GLY A 182 18.19 4.42 17.91
C GLY A 182 17.23 4.48 19.09
N SER A 183 15.94 4.30 18.83
CA SER A 183 14.82 4.37 19.77
C SER A 183 14.28 2.99 20.18
N GLY A 184 14.40 1.98 19.31
CA GLY A 184 13.75 0.68 19.45
C GLY A 184 12.29 0.67 18.98
N HIS A 185 11.76 1.80 18.51
CA HIS A 185 10.42 1.88 17.95
C HIS A 185 10.33 1.09 16.64
N ALA A 186 9.13 0.58 16.31
CA ALA A 186 8.96 -0.20 15.10
C ALA A 186 7.55 -0.06 14.50
N VAL A 187 7.47 -0.33 13.20
CA VAL A 187 6.22 -0.64 12.50
C VAL A 187 6.28 -2.07 11.99
N THR A 188 5.31 -2.89 12.37
CA THR A 188 5.16 -4.27 11.88
C THR A 188 4.04 -4.35 10.87
N ILE A 189 4.30 -4.98 9.72
CA ILE A 189 3.39 -5.14 8.59
C ILE A 189 2.95 -6.59 8.52
N ARG A 190 1.64 -6.79 8.45
CA ARG A 190 0.98 -8.09 8.34
C ARG A 190 0.04 -8.07 7.14
N PRO A 191 0.15 -9.01 6.20
CA PRO A 191 -0.83 -9.18 5.15
C PRO A 191 -2.25 -9.43 5.67
N HIS A 192 -3.26 -9.05 4.90
CA HIS A 192 -4.62 -9.47 5.18
C HIS A 192 -4.76 -10.99 4.97
N SER A 193 -5.66 -11.66 5.70
CA SER A 193 -5.70 -13.14 5.76
C SER A 193 -6.16 -13.84 4.48
N TRP A 194 -6.53 -13.10 3.43
CA TRP A 194 -7.16 -13.63 2.22
C TRP A 194 -6.40 -13.25 0.94
N GLU A 195 -5.27 -12.56 1.07
CA GLU A 195 -4.45 -12.12 -0.06
C GLU A 195 -3.07 -12.77 0.01
N ASP A 196 -2.51 -13.07 -1.16
CA ASP A 196 -1.07 -13.23 -1.27
C ASP A 196 -0.44 -11.84 -1.30
N ALA A 197 0.77 -11.69 -0.75
CA ALA A 197 1.41 -10.39 -0.66
C ALA A 197 2.92 -10.47 -0.82
N GLU A 198 3.48 -9.36 -1.29
CA GLU A 198 4.91 -9.13 -1.40
C GLU A 198 5.26 -7.70 -1.00
N LEU A 199 6.51 -7.52 -0.62
CA LEU A 199 7.07 -6.22 -0.28
C LEU A 199 8.30 -5.96 -1.15
N PHE A 200 8.42 -4.73 -1.67
CA PHE A 200 9.66 -4.23 -2.22
C PHE A 200 10.23 -3.19 -1.28
N ALA A 201 11.50 -3.36 -0.92
CA ALA A 201 12.23 -2.46 -0.06
C ALA A 201 13.24 -1.67 -0.88
N LEU A 202 13.18 -0.34 -0.76
CA LEU A 202 13.96 0.60 -1.54
C LEU A 202 14.60 1.61 -0.60
N ARG A 203 15.81 2.06 -0.91
CA ARG A 203 16.35 3.25 -0.28
C ARG A 203 15.55 4.46 -0.76
N TYR A 204 15.19 5.34 0.15
CA TYR A 204 14.45 6.54 -0.24
C TYR A 204 15.30 7.44 -1.14
N HIS A 205 14.74 7.84 -2.28
CA HIS A 205 15.24 8.93 -3.10
C HIS A 205 14.18 10.03 -3.28
N PRO A 206 14.58 11.31 -3.12
CA PRO A 206 13.67 12.41 -3.38
C PRO A 206 13.28 12.44 -4.86
N GLY A 207 11.97 12.41 -5.13
CA GLY A 207 11.44 12.44 -6.48
C GLY A 207 11.03 11.08 -7.04
N GLU A 208 11.27 9.99 -6.32
CA GLU A 208 10.63 8.68 -6.56
C GLU A 208 9.18 8.69 -6.07
N ALA A 209 8.43 9.65 -6.60
CA ALA A 209 6.99 9.73 -6.42
C ALA A 209 6.35 8.54 -7.14
N PRO A 210 5.16 8.11 -6.69
CA PRO A 210 4.45 7.07 -7.40
C PRO A 210 4.27 7.42 -8.87
N PRO A 211 4.57 6.48 -9.77
CA PRO A 211 4.66 6.77 -11.18
C PRO A 211 3.26 7.04 -11.76
N TYR A 212 3.20 7.87 -12.80
CA TYR A 212 1.98 8.07 -13.58
C TYR A 212 1.64 6.85 -14.46
N SER A 213 2.47 5.82 -14.48
CA SER A 213 2.25 4.60 -15.24
C SER A 213 3.01 3.49 -14.53
N PRO A 214 2.50 2.25 -14.50
CA PRO A 214 3.23 1.17 -13.86
C PRO A 214 4.49 0.80 -14.65
N ARG A 215 4.72 1.35 -15.85
CA ARG A 215 5.91 1.08 -16.68
C ARG A 215 6.89 2.25 -16.67
N ALA A 216 8.16 1.97 -16.39
CA ALA A 216 9.24 2.95 -16.45
C ALA A 216 9.54 3.39 -17.89
N GLU A 217 9.58 2.45 -18.85
CA GLU A 217 9.71 2.66 -20.31
C GLU A 217 9.10 1.48 -21.10
N ALA A 218 9.06 1.55 -22.43
CA ALA A 218 8.56 0.43 -23.24
C ALA A 218 9.49 -0.80 -23.15
N GLY A 219 9.00 -1.90 -22.56
CA GLY A 219 9.75 -3.14 -22.38
C GLY A 219 10.56 -3.24 -21.07
N SER A 220 10.44 -2.26 -20.17
CA SER A 220 11.04 -2.33 -18.83
C SER A 220 10.17 -3.11 -17.84
N GLN A 221 10.76 -3.48 -16.69
CA GLN A 221 10.03 -4.01 -15.53
C GLN A 221 8.93 -3.02 -15.09
N PRO A 222 7.81 -3.50 -14.52
CA PRO A 222 6.85 -2.63 -13.88
C PRO A 222 7.40 -2.08 -12.55
N PHE A 223 6.91 -0.93 -12.12
CA PHE A 223 7.10 -0.46 -10.76
C PHE A 223 6.28 -1.34 -9.79
N PRO A 224 6.77 -1.56 -8.56
CA PRO A 224 8.00 -1.02 -7.98
C PRO A 224 9.29 -1.77 -8.35
N ALA A 225 9.23 -2.94 -8.99
CA ALA A 225 10.41 -3.74 -9.32
C ALA A 225 11.46 -2.97 -10.15
N ALA A 226 11.02 -2.02 -10.99
CA ALA A 226 11.92 -1.16 -11.75
C ALA A 226 12.74 -0.16 -10.91
N TYR A 227 12.37 0.11 -9.65
CA TYR A 227 13.16 0.91 -8.73
C TYR A 227 14.25 0.11 -8.01
N VAL A 228 14.11 -1.22 -7.94
CA VAL A 228 15.04 -2.05 -7.18
C VAL A 228 16.43 -2.02 -7.82
N GLY A 229 17.41 -1.55 -7.07
CA GLY A 229 18.81 -1.53 -7.44
C GLY A 229 19.64 -2.49 -6.58
N SER A 230 20.73 -1.97 -6.03
CA SER A 230 21.68 -2.70 -5.19
C SER A 230 22.17 -1.83 -4.03
N GLU A 231 21.36 -0.88 -3.58
CA GLU A 231 21.73 0.01 -2.47
C GLU A 231 21.49 -0.67 -1.12
N GLY A 232 22.31 -0.30 -0.14
CA GLY A 232 22.14 -0.74 1.24
C GLY A 232 21.02 0.02 1.94
N LEU A 233 20.24 -0.68 2.76
CA LEU A 233 19.11 -0.15 3.53
C LEU A 233 19.47 0.18 4.99
N ASP A 234 20.52 -0.43 5.53
CA ASP A 234 20.83 -0.36 6.97
C ASP A 234 21.20 1.07 7.43
N GLY A 235 20.43 1.59 8.39
CA GLY A 235 20.54 2.95 8.92
C GLY A 235 20.18 4.05 7.93
N GLN A 236 19.50 3.72 6.84
CA GLN A 236 19.05 4.66 5.81
C GLN A 236 17.54 4.87 5.87
N ASP A 237 17.09 5.97 5.27
CA ASP A 237 15.68 6.19 4.96
C ASP A 237 15.20 5.13 3.94
N VAL A 238 14.09 4.45 4.26
CA VAL A 238 13.56 3.31 3.49
C VAL A 238 12.13 3.58 3.04
N THR A 239 11.90 3.39 1.74
CA THR A 239 10.56 3.30 1.17
C THR A 239 10.16 1.85 0.95
N LEU A 240 8.95 1.49 1.39
CA LEU A 240 8.37 0.18 1.20
C LEU A 240 7.21 0.23 0.20
N TRP A 241 7.18 -0.72 -0.72
CA TRP A 241 6.01 -0.97 -1.56
C TRP A 241 5.38 -2.29 -1.20
N TYR A 242 4.16 -2.24 -0.68
CA TYR A 242 3.35 -3.42 -0.42
C TYR A 242 2.44 -3.69 -1.61
N VAL A 243 2.46 -4.92 -2.11
CA VAL A 243 1.61 -5.35 -3.22
C VAL A 243 0.78 -6.53 -2.75
N ALA A 244 -0.54 -6.35 -2.74
CA ALA A 244 -1.47 -7.46 -2.54
C ALA A 244 -1.81 -8.09 -3.88
N HIS A 245 -2.10 -9.39 -3.87
CA HIS A 245 -2.57 -10.16 -5.02
C HIS A 245 -3.95 -10.71 -4.68
N VAL A 246 -4.97 -10.14 -5.31
CA VAL A 246 -6.37 -10.52 -5.10
C VAL A 246 -6.85 -11.23 -6.35
N HIS A 247 -6.86 -12.55 -6.30
CA HIS A 247 -7.40 -13.37 -7.36
C HIS A 247 -8.92 -13.24 -7.38
N TYR A 248 -9.48 -13.07 -8.57
CA TYR A 248 -10.92 -13.13 -8.72
C TYR A 248 -11.42 -14.51 -8.29
N ASP A 249 -12.29 -14.53 -7.28
CA ASP A 249 -13.23 -15.60 -7.02
C ASP A 249 -14.64 -15.00 -6.88
N SER A 250 -15.69 -15.82 -6.84
CA SER A 250 -17.06 -15.31 -6.78
C SER A 250 -17.43 -14.59 -5.47
N ALA A 251 -16.50 -14.31 -4.55
CA ALA A 251 -16.76 -13.80 -3.20
C ALA A 251 -16.72 -12.26 -3.05
N PHE A 252 -16.84 -11.49 -4.13
CA PHE A 252 -16.86 -10.03 -4.07
C PHE A 252 -18.06 -9.46 -3.27
N PRO A 253 -17.90 -8.31 -2.58
CA PRO A 253 -16.72 -7.44 -2.55
C PRO A 253 -15.55 -8.01 -1.75
N PHE A 254 -14.32 -7.69 -2.16
CA PHE A 254 -13.09 -8.13 -1.50
C PHE A 254 -12.33 -6.94 -0.91
N THR A 255 -11.81 -7.07 0.31
CA THR A 255 -10.98 -6.03 0.95
C THR A 255 -9.54 -6.51 1.06
N ALA A 256 -8.63 -5.75 0.47
CA ALA A 256 -7.19 -6.00 0.43
C ALA A 256 -6.41 -4.91 1.16
N GLY A 257 -5.17 -5.22 1.55
CA GLY A 257 -4.23 -4.29 2.14
C GLY A 257 -3.81 -4.67 3.56
N PRO A 258 -2.61 -4.24 3.99
CA PRO A 258 -2.00 -4.75 5.19
C PRO A 258 -2.67 -4.24 6.46
N TRP A 259 -2.45 -4.97 7.55
CA TRP A 259 -2.46 -4.39 8.89
C TRP A 259 -1.06 -3.88 9.22
N VAL A 260 -0.99 -2.66 9.75
CA VAL A 260 0.25 -2.09 10.26
C VAL A 260 0.10 -1.81 11.75
N ARG A 261 1.10 -2.17 12.55
CA ARG A 261 1.11 -1.96 14.00
C ARG A 261 2.36 -1.19 14.40
N VAL A 262 2.15 -0.07 15.10
CA VAL A 262 3.22 0.70 15.73
C VAL A 262 3.53 0.11 17.10
N THR A 263 4.82 -0.08 17.39
CA THR A 263 5.35 -0.48 18.69
C THR A 263 6.27 0.65 19.19
N GLN A 264 5.93 1.21 20.35
CA GLN A 264 6.70 2.21 21.08
C GLN A 264 6.70 1.76 22.56
N ASP A 265 7.86 1.66 23.17
CA ASP A 265 8.04 1.24 24.57
C ASP A 265 7.69 2.38 25.56
#